data_AF-A0A5C7W8D3-F1
#
_entry.id   AF-A0A5C7W8D3-F1
#
_cell.length_a   1.000
_cell.length_b   1.000
_cell.length_c   1.000
_cell.angle_alpha   90.00
_cell.angle_beta   90.00
_cell.angle_gamma   90.00
#
_symmetry.space_group_name_H-M   'P 1'
#
loop_
_entity.id
_entity.type
_entity.pdbx_description
1 polymer ?
#
loop_
_entity_poly.entity_id
_entity_poly.type
_entity_poly.pdbx_seq_one_letter_code
_entity_poly.pdbx_strand_id
1 'polypeptide(L)'
;MSEEKQTRCCLWCGNLFPYVYSCKIYCSQACHSQSHYIRQRDFSHLSPKEFKQVLCNWIESGSHINPNHPLRKLNDAKAEVIRSATEVVRLVTDKLIEELVDAER
;
A
#
# COMPACT_ATOMS: atom_id res chain seq x y z
N MET A 1 26.94 6.19 -27.87
CA MET A 1 26.41 5.04 -27.11
C MET A 1 24.91 5.25 -26.96
N SER A 2 24.07 4.36 -27.51
CA SER A 2 22.63 4.43 -27.31
C SER A 2 22.33 4.12 -25.84
N GLU A 3 21.84 5.09 -25.09
CA GLU A 3 21.39 4.87 -23.71
C GLU A 3 20.22 3.88 -23.74
N GLU A 4 20.47 2.64 -23.33
CA GLU A 4 19.39 1.67 -23.10
C GLU A 4 18.47 2.24 -22.02
N LYS A 5 17.22 2.50 -22.40
CA LYS A 5 16.18 2.97 -21.47
C LYS A 5 15.86 1.85 -20.50
N GLN A 6 16.44 1.88 -19.32
CA GLN A 6 16.05 1.00 -18.24
C GLN A 6 14.69 1.41 -17.69
N THR A 7 13.87 0.43 -17.31
CA THR A 7 12.57 0.65 -16.66
C THR A 7 12.68 0.37 -15.17
N ARG A 8 11.91 1.11 -14.37
CA ARG A 8 11.75 0.82 -12.93
C ARG A 8 10.41 1.32 -12.41
N CYS A 9 10.04 0.87 -11.22
CA CYS A 9 8.86 1.33 -10.51
C CYS A 9 9.09 2.70 -9.84
N CYS A 10 8.10 3.58 -9.94
CA CYS A 10 8.05 4.83 -9.19
C CYS A 10 7.88 4.54 -7.69
N LEU A 11 8.73 5.14 -6.85
CA LEU A 11 8.67 4.95 -5.41
C LEU A 11 7.35 5.45 -4.79
N TRP A 12 6.69 6.42 -5.43
CA TRP A 12 5.47 7.02 -4.88
C TRP A 12 4.19 6.35 -5.35
N CYS A 13 4.07 6.02 -6.64
CA CYS A 13 2.82 5.53 -7.24
C CYS A 13 2.91 4.11 -7.80
N GLY A 14 4.09 3.48 -7.81
CA GLY A 14 4.28 2.12 -8.32
C GLY A 14 4.32 1.99 -9.84
N ASN A 15 3.99 3.04 -10.61
CA ASN A 15 4.02 2.98 -12.07
C ASN A 15 5.43 2.72 -12.62
N LEU A 16 5.52 1.83 -13.62
CA LEU A 16 6.74 1.64 -14.41
C LEU A 16 7.03 2.88 -15.25
N PHE A 17 8.28 3.32 -15.29
CA PHE A 17 8.70 4.43 -16.14
C PHE A 17 10.12 4.24 -16.68
N PRO A 18 10.41 4.71 -17.91
CA PRO A 18 11.76 4.71 -18.44
C PRO A 18 12.59 5.78 -17.74
N TYR A 19 13.86 5.47 -17.47
CA TYR A 19 14.79 6.44 -16.93
C TYR A 19 16.13 6.41 -17.65
N VAL A 20 16.74 7.60 -17.70
CA VAL A 20 18.11 7.81 -18.22
C VAL A 20 19.09 7.89 -17.04
N TYR A 21 18.70 8.57 -15.96
CA TYR A 21 19.52 8.76 -14.77
C TYR A 21 19.19 7.77 -13.66
N SER A 22 20.20 7.07 -13.16
CA SER A 22 20.08 6.10 -12.06
C SER A 22 19.48 6.70 -10.78
N CYS A 23 19.64 8.00 -10.54
CA CYS A 23 19.18 8.68 -9.33
C CYS A 23 17.70 9.08 -9.31
N LYS A 24 17.01 9.16 -10.46
CA LYS A 24 15.59 9.52 -10.49
C LYS A 24 14.79 8.44 -9.72
N ILE A 25 13.72 8.76 -9.01
CA ILE A 25 12.95 7.72 -8.26
C ILE A 25 11.43 7.88 -8.44
N TYR A 26 11.03 9.00 -9.03
CA TYR A 26 9.64 9.33 -9.31
C TYR A 26 9.42 9.38 -10.82
N CYS A 27 8.28 8.89 -11.28
CA CYS A 27 7.93 8.91 -12.70
C CYS A 27 7.63 10.34 -13.20
N SER A 28 7.11 11.22 -12.35
CA SER A 28 6.72 12.59 -12.68
C SER A 28 7.02 13.58 -11.56
N GLN A 29 7.05 14.87 -11.92
CA GLN A 29 7.17 15.96 -10.93
C GLN A 29 5.99 15.96 -9.95
N ALA A 30 4.79 15.58 -10.39
CA ALA A 30 3.63 15.45 -9.51
C ALA A 30 3.86 14.42 -8.40
N CYS A 31 4.43 13.25 -8.72
CA CYS A 31 4.77 12.23 -7.71
C CYS A 31 5.82 12.73 -6.71
N HIS A 32 6.82 13.47 -7.21
CA HIS A 32 7.83 14.09 -6.37
C HIS A 32 7.21 15.11 -5.40
N SER A 33 6.39 16.04 -5.90
CA SER A 33 5.73 17.06 -5.09
C SER A 33 4.78 16.48 -4.05
N GLN A 34 4.00 15.45 -4.41
CA GLN A 34 3.10 14.77 -3.47
C GLN A 34 3.86 14.04 -2.37
N SER A 35 4.90 13.27 -2.73
CA SER A 35 5.77 12.60 -1.75
C SER A 35 6.41 13.62 -0.80
N HIS A 36 6.90 14.74 -1.34
CA HIS A 36 7.48 15.82 -0.56
C HIS A 36 6.47 16.49 0.37
N TYR A 37 5.26 16.76 -0.09
CA TYR A 37 4.17 17.32 0.71
C TYR A 37 3.83 16.39 1.89
N ILE A 38 3.67 15.10 1.65
CA ILE A 38 3.37 14.11 2.70
C ILE A 38 4.51 14.03 3.72
N ARG A 39 5.77 14.07 3.26
CA ARG A 39 6.90 14.18 4.18
C ARG A 39 6.79 15.42 5.05
N GLN A 40 6.56 16.60 4.46
CA GLN A 40 6.49 17.85 5.22
C GLN A 40 5.30 17.89 6.20
N ARG A 41 4.18 17.25 5.85
CA ARG A 41 2.97 17.25 6.68
C ARG A 41 3.05 16.26 7.84
N ASP A 42 3.40 15.00 7.53
CA ASP A 42 3.25 13.88 8.47
C ASP A 42 4.60 13.39 9.02
N PHE A 43 5.72 13.71 8.36
CA PHE A 43 7.06 13.23 8.66
C PHE A 43 8.09 14.38 8.65
N SER A 44 7.69 15.56 9.14
CA SER A 44 8.50 16.79 9.05
C SER A 44 9.87 16.67 9.73
N HIS A 45 9.95 15.82 10.75
CA HIS A 45 11.17 15.49 11.49
C HIS A 45 12.13 14.57 10.72
N LEU A 46 11.70 13.95 9.61
CA LEU A 46 12.55 13.09 8.78
C LEU A 46 13.19 13.87 7.62
N SER A 47 14.47 13.63 7.40
CA SER A 47 15.17 14.06 6.18
C SER A 47 14.58 13.39 4.93
N PRO A 48 14.82 13.94 3.72
CA PRO A 48 14.41 13.28 2.48
C PRO A 48 14.95 11.86 2.33
N LYS A 49 16.16 11.57 2.85
CA LYS A 49 16.77 10.23 2.80
C LYS A 49 16.08 9.26 3.73
N GLU A 50 15.75 9.68 4.95
CA GLU A 50 15.03 8.85 5.93
C GLU A 50 13.60 8.56 5.44
N PHE A 51 12.90 9.57 4.93
CA PHE A 51 11.57 9.36 4.39
C PHE A 51 11.57 8.44 3.16
N LYS A 52 12.60 8.53 2.30
CA LYS A 52 12.79 7.56 1.21
C LYS A 52 12.91 6.14 1.77
N GLN A 53 13.66 5.92 2.86
CA GLN A 53 13.78 4.61 3.49
C GLN A 53 12.44 4.13 4.05
N VAL A 54 11.63 5.01 4.66
CA VAL A 54 10.27 4.67 5.10
C VAL A 54 9.42 4.15 3.94
N LEU A 55 9.46 4.80 2.77
CA LEU A 55 8.74 4.34 1.59
C LEU A 55 9.24 2.95 1.12
N CYS A 56 10.55 2.72 1.10
CA CYS A 56 11.11 1.40 0.78
C CYS A 56 10.64 0.33 1.75
N ASN A 57 10.71 0.59 3.06
CA ASN A 57 10.27 -0.35 4.09
C ASN A 57 8.77 -0.69 3.95
N TRP A 58 7.94 0.28 3.59
CA TRP A 58 6.54 0.00 3.29
C TRP A 58 6.37 -0.90 2.09
N ILE A 59 7.09 -0.65 0.99
CA ILE A 59 7.04 -1.52 -0.18
C ILE A 59 7.47 -2.95 0.17
N GLU A 60 8.55 -3.11 0.94
CA GLU A 60 9.04 -4.40 1.43
C GLU A 60 7.99 -5.11 2.30
N SER A 61 7.26 -4.36 3.13
CA SER A 61 6.14 -4.90 3.93
C SER A 61 4.86 -5.18 3.12
N GLY A 62 4.85 -4.88 1.82
CA GLY A 62 3.67 -5.02 0.97
C GLY A 62 2.60 -3.94 1.19
N SER A 63 2.99 -2.75 1.66
CA SER A 63 2.11 -1.62 1.94
C SER A 63 2.60 -0.32 1.32
N HIS A 64 1.76 0.72 1.35
CA HIS A 64 2.14 2.07 0.93
C HIS A 64 1.16 3.14 1.43
N ILE A 65 1.65 4.35 1.74
CA ILE A 65 0.80 5.47 2.21
C ILE A 65 -0.02 6.11 1.09
N ASN A 66 0.53 6.18 -0.13
CA ASN A 66 -0.18 6.78 -1.26
C ASN A 66 -1.43 5.94 -1.60
N PRO A 67 -2.65 6.51 -1.52
CA PRO A 67 -3.90 5.80 -1.83
C PRO A 67 -3.95 5.27 -3.27
N ASN A 68 -3.20 5.89 -4.19
CA ASN A 68 -3.15 5.48 -5.59
C ASN A 68 -2.11 4.38 -5.86
N HIS A 69 -1.30 3.99 -4.88
CA HIS A 69 -0.29 2.96 -5.05
C HIS A 69 -0.94 1.57 -5.14
N PRO A 70 -0.50 0.67 -6.05
CA PRO A 70 -1.05 -0.67 -6.18
C PRO A 70 -1.08 -1.48 -4.86
N LEU A 71 -0.02 -1.37 -4.05
CA LEU A 71 0.04 -2.02 -2.73
C LEU A 71 -1.05 -1.54 -1.76
N ARG A 72 -1.46 -0.26 -1.84
CA ARG A 72 -2.53 0.24 -0.99
C ARG A 72 -3.87 -0.37 -1.38
N LYS A 73 -4.17 -0.42 -2.68
CA LYS A 73 -5.37 -1.10 -3.21
C LYS A 73 -5.39 -2.58 -2.81
N LEU A 74 -4.24 -3.25 -2.86
CA LEU A 74 -4.12 -4.64 -2.42
C LEU A 74 -4.42 -4.80 -0.93
N ASN A 75 -3.96 -3.87 -0.08
CA ASN A 75 -4.24 -3.90 1.36
C ASN A 75 -5.70 -3.64 1.67
N ASP A 76 -6.33 -2.69 0.96
CA ASP A 76 -7.74 -2.41 1.12
C ASP A 76 -8.59 -3.64 0.71
N ALA A 77 -8.21 -4.32 -0.39
CA ALA A 77 -8.85 -5.57 -0.82
C ALA A 77 -8.65 -6.71 0.18
N LYS A 78 -7.43 -6.88 0.73
CA LYS A 78 -7.15 -7.87 1.78
C LYS A 78 -8.02 -7.61 3.02
N ALA A 79 -8.13 -6.36 3.44
CA ALA A 79 -8.95 -5.99 4.59
C ALA A 79 -10.44 -6.29 4.36
N GLU A 80 -10.94 -6.09 3.14
CA GLU A 80 -12.32 -6.42 2.77
C GLU A 80 -12.60 -7.93 2.80
N VAL A 81 -11.68 -8.74 2.29
CA VAL A 81 -11.77 -10.20 2.36
C VAL A 81 -11.79 -10.68 3.81
N ILE A 82 -10.92 -10.12 4.66
CA ILE A 82 -10.89 -10.47 6.10
C ILE A 82 -12.21 -10.11 6.76
N ARG A 83 -12.72 -8.88 6.56
CA ARG A 83 -14.02 -8.45 7.13
C ARG A 83 -15.16 -9.38 6.70
N SER A 84 -15.22 -9.69 5.40
CA SER A 84 -16.24 -10.58 4.84
C SER A 84 -16.17 -11.97 5.45
N ALA A 85 -14.95 -12.54 5.58
CA ALA A 85 -14.76 -13.84 6.19
C ALA A 85 -15.14 -13.86 7.68
N THR A 86 -14.74 -12.82 8.43
CA THR A 86 -15.11 -12.68 9.85
C THR A 86 -16.62 -12.61 10.04
N GLU A 87 -17.33 -11.89 9.18
CA GLU A 87 -18.79 -11.80 9.25
C GLU A 87 -19.48 -13.14 8.96
N VAL A 88 -19.00 -13.89 7.97
CA VAL A 88 -19.52 -15.24 7.70
C VAL A 88 -19.31 -16.17 8.89
N VAL A 89 -18.12 -16.16 9.51
CA VAL A 89 -17.83 -16.99 10.70
C VAL A 89 -18.76 -16.62 11.86
N ARG A 90 -19.01 -15.32 12.07
CA ARG A 90 -19.93 -14.83 13.11
C ARG A 90 -21.35 -15.36 12.87
N LEU A 91 -21.89 -15.18 11.67
CA LEU A 91 -23.24 -15.62 11.32
C LEU A 91 -23.43 -17.14 11.46
N VAL A 92 -22.43 -17.93 11.06
CA VAL A 92 -22.47 -19.40 11.21
C VAL A 92 -22.44 -19.78 12.69
N THR A 93 -21.61 -19.10 13.48
CA THR A 93 -21.51 -19.37 14.92
C THR A 93 -22.80 -19.03 15.65
N ASP A 94 -23.39 -17.86 15.37
CA ASP A 94 -24.67 -17.42 15.96
C ASP A 94 -25.78 -18.44 15.64
N LYS A 95 -25.86 -18.90 14.39
CA LYS A 95 -26.84 -19.91 13.97
C LYS A 95 -26.65 -21.26 14.67
N LEU A 96 -25.41 -21.73 14.82
CA LEU A 96 -25.13 -22.98 15.53
C LEU A 96 -25.51 -22.88 17.01
N ILE A 97 -25.30 -21.72 17.64
CA ILE A 97 -25.71 -21.48 19.03
C ILE A 97 -27.24 -21.55 19.14
N GLU A 98 -27.98 -20.92 18.22
CA GLU A 98 -29.45 -20.98 18.19
C GLU A 98 -29.93 -22.44 18.05
N GLU A 99 -29.37 -23.20 17.11
CA GLU A 99 -29.74 -24.62 16.88
C GLU A 99 -29.45 -25.50 18.11
N LEU A 100 -28.38 -25.24 18.85
CA LEU A 100 -28.05 -25.96 20.08
C LEU A 100 -29.02 -25.64 21.22
N VAL A 101 -29.37 -24.35 21.40
CA VAL A 101 -30.35 -23.92 22.41
C VAL A 101 -31.73 -24.50 22.12
N ASP A 102 -32.13 -24.56 20.85
CA ASP A 102 -33.42 -25.15 20.47
C ASP A 102 -33.44 -26.67 20.66
N ALA A 103 -32.32 -27.37 20.48
CA ALA A 103 -32.23 -28.82 20.70
C ALA A 103 -32.33 -29.24 22.18
N GLU A 104 -32.09 -28.32 23.12
CA GLU A 104 -32.17 -28.56 24.57
C GLU A 104 -33.57 -28.28 25.17
N ARG A 105 -34.53 -27.81 24.37
CA ARG A 105 -35.92 -27.52 24.79
C ARG A 105 -36.89 -28.65 24.46
#